data_AF-A0A9Q0T1D1-F1
#
_entry.id   AF-A0A9Q0T1D1-F1
#
_cell.length_a   1.000
_cell.length_b   1.000
_cell.length_c   1.000
_cell.angle_alpha   90.00
_cell.angle_beta   90.00
_cell.angle_gamma   90.00
#
_symmetry.space_group_name_H-M   'P 1'
#
loop_
_entity.id
_entity.type
_entity.pdbx_description
1 polymer ?
#
loop_
_entity_poly.entity_id
_entity_poly.type
_entity_poly.pdbx_seq_one_letter_code
_entity_poly.pdbx_strand_id
1 'polypeptide(L)'
;MTGEFHTHSGPDKVTEFLQKQDLDLICRAHQVVEDGYEFFADRQLVTIFSAPNYCGEFDNAGAMMSVDETLMCSFQILKPADKKSKFKLGNTSTGVGVFGSTITSKPGNPPPGVKM
;
A
#
# COMPACT_ATOMS: atom_id res chain seq x y z
N MET A 1 -12.27 18.83 0.75
CA MET A 1 -10.85 19.16 0.92
C MET A 1 -10.09 17.85 0.89
N THR A 2 -9.64 17.43 -0.29
CA THR A 2 -8.79 16.25 -0.46
C THR A 2 -7.40 16.65 0.01
N GLY A 3 -7.08 16.34 1.27
CA GLY A 3 -5.75 16.58 1.81
C GLY A 3 -4.78 15.64 1.12
N GLU A 4 -4.13 16.13 0.05
CA GLU A 4 -2.89 15.52 -0.39
C GLU A 4 -1.90 15.63 0.76
N PHE A 5 -1.72 14.53 1.48
CA PHE A 5 -0.56 14.37 2.35
C PHE A 5 0.65 14.17 1.42
N HIS A 6 1.08 15.26 0.77
CA HIS A 6 2.24 15.22 -0.10
C HIS A 6 3.50 15.24 0.78
N THR A 7 4.51 14.45 0.39
CA THR A 7 5.84 14.56 0.98
C THR A 7 6.29 16.02 0.95
N HIS A 8 6.69 16.58 2.10
CA HIS A 8 7.07 18.01 2.18
C HIS A 8 8.28 18.38 1.31
N SER A 9 9.03 17.37 0.85
CA SER A 9 10.13 17.50 -0.10
C SER A 9 9.66 17.15 -1.51
N GLY A 10 10.11 17.95 -2.49
CA GLY A 10 9.88 17.68 -3.90
C GLY A 10 10.59 16.41 -4.40
N PRO A 11 10.17 15.88 -5.56
CA PRO A 11 10.75 14.66 -6.12
C PRO A 11 12.24 14.84 -6.47
N ASP A 12 12.66 16.05 -6.84
CA ASP A 12 14.06 16.43 -7.09
C ASP A 12 14.96 16.15 -5.88
N LYS A 13 14.47 16.43 -4.66
CA LYS A 13 15.23 16.20 -3.43
C LYS A 13 15.37 14.72 -3.08
N VAL A 14 14.37 13.91 -3.45
CA VAL A 14 14.44 12.46 -3.31
C VAL A 14 15.53 11.91 -4.24
N THR A 15 15.50 12.30 -5.51
CA THR A 15 16.50 11.88 -6.49
C THR A 15 17.91 12.32 -6.11
N GLU A 16 18.09 13.59 -5.70
CA GLU A 16 19.39 14.12 -5.25
C GLU A 16 19.95 13.32 -4.07
N PHE A 17 19.11 13.01 -3.08
CA PHE A 17 19.51 12.24 -1.91
C PHE A 17 19.97 10.83 -2.28
N LEU A 18 19.18 10.13 -3.10
CA LEU A 18 19.47 8.76 -3.54
C LEU A 18 20.77 8.69 -4.33
N GLN A 19 20.97 9.60 -5.29
CA GLN A 19 22.21 9.68 -6.07
C GLN A 19 23.43 9.94 -5.18
N LYS A 20 23.30 10.83 -4.19
CA LYS A 20 24.39 11.14 -3.27
C LYS A 20 24.75 9.98 -2.34
N GLN A 21 23.79 9.11 -2.03
CA GLN A 21 23.96 7.99 -1.11
C GLN A 21 24.16 6.64 -1.82
N ASP A 22 24.14 6.61 -3.16
CA ASP A 22 24.23 5.39 -3.97
C ASP A 22 23.15 4.36 -3.58
N LEU A 23 21.89 4.84 -3.52
CA LEU A 23 20.71 4.04 -3.17
C LEU A 23 19.64 4.13 -4.26
N ASP A 24 18.80 3.11 -4.37
CA ASP A 24 17.74 3.04 -5.39
C ASP A 24 16.35 3.45 -4.89
N LEU A 25 16.07 3.26 -3.59
CA LEU A 25 14.72 3.40 -3.02
C LEU A 25 14.76 3.91 -1.58
N ILE A 26 13.91 4.91 -1.29
CA ILE A 26 13.57 5.31 0.08
C ILE A 26 12.32 4.57 0.51
N CYS A 27 12.42 3.72 1.54
CA CYS A 27 11.25 3.14 2.21
C CYS A 27 10.94 3.92 3.50
N ARG A 28 9.72 4.45 3.63
CA ARG A 28 9.27 5.20 4.81
C ARG A 28 7.86 4.81 5.24
N ALA A 29 7.45 5.29 6.42
CA ALA A 29 6.10 5.15 6.95
C ALA A 29 5.58 6.51 7.45
N HIS A 30 4.72 6.50 8.47
CA HIS A 30 4.16 7.65 9.21
C HIS A 30 3.02 8.43 8.55
N GLN A 31 2.70 8.15 7.30
CA GLN A 31 1.58 8.78 6.60
C GLN A 31 0.55 7.72 6.23
N VAL A 32 -0.71 7.94 6.63
CA VAL A 32 -1.83 7.08 6.21
C VAL A 32 -2.01 7.26 4.70
N VAL A 33 -2.06 6.14 3.97
CA VAL A 33 -2.28 6.10 2.51
C VAL A 33 -3.37 5.06 2.23
N GLU A 34 -4.19 5.32 1.22
CA GLU A 34 -5.44 4.59 0.95
C GLU A 34 -5.24 3.07 0.82
N ASP A 35 -4.29 2.64 -0.02
CA ASP A 35 -4.00 1.22 -0.26
C ASP A 35 -2.99 0.61 0.72
N GLY A 36 -2.59 1.35 1.76
CA GLY A 36 -1.54 0.93 2.69
C GLY A 36 -0.12 1.05 2.12
N TYR A 37 0.04 1.33 0.82
CA TYR A 37 1.31 1.75 0.24
C TYR A 37 1.10 2.82 -0.83
N GLU A 38 2.10 3.67 -1.05
CA GLU A 38 2.08 4.69 -2.11
C GLU A 38 3.48 4.94 -2.64
N PHE A 39 3.61 5.09 -3.95
CA PHE A 39 4.87 5.48 -4.59
C PHE A 39 4.89 6.98 -4.89
N PHE A 40 6.06 7.58 -4.72
CA PHE A 40 6.35 8.98 -5.04
C PHE A 40 7.70 9.08 -5.79
N ALA A 41 7.95 10.22 -6.44
CA ALA A 41 9.18 10.54 -7.17
C ALA A 41 9.63 9.41 -8.12
N ASP A 42 8.82 9.10 -9.14
CA ASP A 42 9.11 8.03 -10.11
C ASP A 42 9.43 6.67 -9.47
N ARG A 43 8.70 6.36 -8.38
CA ARG A 43 8.83 5.12 -7.60
C ARG A 43 10.15 4.99 -6.82
N GLN A 44 10.90 6.08 -6.69
CA GLN A 44 12.12 6.16 -5.87
C GLN A 44 11.85 6.35 -4.39
N LEU A 45 10.61 6.68 -4.01
CA LEU A 45 10.15 6.67 -2.62
C LEU A 45 8.89 5.84 -2.50
N VAL A 46 8.83 4.99 -1.49
CA VAL A 46 7.62 4.26 -1.10
C VAL A 46 7.24 4.58 0.33
N THR A 47 5.98 4.92 0.53
CA THR A 47 5.35 5.02 1.85
C THR A 47 4.60 3.72 2.13
N ILE A 48 4.83 3.12 3.30
CA ILE A 48 4.12 1.94 3.80
C ILE A 48 3.34 2.30 5.06
N PHE A 49 2.09 1.89 5.11
CA PHE A 49 1.22 2.02 6.26
C PHE A 49 0.58 0.66 6.57
N SER A 50 0.81 0.12 7.77
CA SER A 50 0.47 -1.27 8.09
C SER A 50 -0.82 -1.43 8.90
N ALA A 51 -1.42 -0.35 9.39
CA ALA A 51 -2.64 -0.40 10.21
C ALA A 51 -3.88 -0.17 9.33
N PRO A 52 -4.63 -1.22 8.95
CA PRO A 52 -5.89 -1.03 8.24
C PRO A 52 -6.93 -0.35 9.13
N ASN A 53 -7.77 0.48 8.52
CA ASN A 53 -8.80 1.25 9.20
C ASN A 53 -8.24 2.05 10.39
N TYR A 54 -7.20 2.86 10.12
CA TYR A 54 -6.47 3.58 11.14
C TYR A 54 -7.40 4.43 12.01
N CYS A 55 -7.26 4.32 13.34
CA CYS A 55 -8.12 4.96 14.35
C CYS A 55 -9.64 4.69 14.21
N GLY A 56 -10.08 3.84 13.26
CA GLY A 56 -11.49 3.72 12.91
C GLY A 56 -12.08 4.93 12.18
N GLU A 57 -11.24 5.87 11.77
CA GLU A 57 -11.63 7.10 11.07
C GLU A 57 -11.31 7.05 9.57
N PHE A 58 -10.30 6.25 9.21
CA PHE A 58 -9.88 6.03 7.83
C PHE A 58 -10.38 4.67 7.35
N ASP A 59 -10.70 4.53 6.07
CA ASP A 59 -11.04 3.26 5.41
C ASP A 59 -9.83 2.62 4.70
N ASN A 60 -8.62 3.08 5.04
CA ASN A 60 -7.38 2.66 4.42
C ASN A 60 -7.10 1.16 4.64
N ALA A 61 -6.46 0.53 3.66
CA ALA A 61 -5.82 -0.76 3.83
C ALA A 61 -4.49 -0.61 4.59
N GLY A 62 -4.02 -1.73 5.16
CA GLY A 62 -2.64 -1.89 5.57
C GLY A 62 -1.83 -2.54 4.45
N ALA A 63 -0.52 -2.31 4.41
CA ALA A 63 0.38 -3.07 3.54
C ALA A 63 1.63 -3.54 4.27
N MET A 64 2.21 -4.62 3.75
CA MET A 64 3.55 -5.10 4.09
C MET A 64 4.36 -5.22 2.79
N MET A 65 5.58 -4.67 2.79
CA MET A 65 6.52 -4.82 1.69
C MET A 65 7.48 -5.99 1.98
N SER A 66 7.61 -6.90 1.02
CA SER A 66 8.61 -7.96 1.02
C SER A 66 9.65 -7.68 -0.05
N VAL A 67 10.93 -7.78 0.33
CA VAL A 67 12.08 -7.58 -0.56
C VAL A 67 12.84 -8.90 -0.64
N ASP A 68 13.07 -9.40 -1.85
CA ASP A 68 13.80 -10.66 -2.06
C ASP A 68 15.31 -10.44 -2.33
N GLU A 69 16.03 -11.53 -2.58
CA GLU A 69 17.48 -11.51 -2.85
C GLU A 69 17.86 -10.74 -4.13
N THR A 70 16.91 -10.55 -5.05
CA THR A 70 17.08 -9.75 -6.27
C THR A 70 16.68 -8.29 -6.08
N LEU A 71 16.38 -7.89 -4.84
CA LEU A 71 15.84 -6.58 -4.46
C LEU A 71 14.46 -6.28 -5.07
N MET A 72 13.74 -7.32 -5.53
CA MET A 72 12.39 -7.15 -6.04
C MET A 72 11.44 -6.88 -4.88
N CYS A 73 10.76 -5.73 -4.93
CA CYS A 73 9.78 -5.32 -3.94
C CYS A 73 8.38 -5.82 -4.32
N SER A 74 7.73 -6.54 -3.41
CA SER A 74 6.35 -7.01 -3.53
C SER A 74 5.51 -6.56 -2.33
N PHE A 75 4.19 -6.42 -2.52
CA PHE A 75 3.29 -5.88 -1.50
C PHE A 75 2.18 -6.86 -1.16
N GLN A 76 1.93 -7.02 0.13
CA GLN A 76 0.79 -7.77 0.66
C GLN A 76 -0.19 -6.78 1.29
N ILE A 77 -1.43 -6.77 0.80
CA ILE A 77 -2.46 -5.81 1.22
C ILE A 77 -3.39 -6.45 2.24
N LEU A 78 -3.57 -5.75 3.35
CA LEU A 78 -4.41 -6.10 4.48
C LEU A 78 -5.65 -5.21 4.45
N LYS A 79 -6.78 -5.71 3.97
CA LYS A 79 -8.03 -4.93 3.99
C LYS A 79 -8.57 -4.82 5.43
N PRO A 80 -9.28 -3.73 5.76
CA PRO A 80 -10.05 -3.65 7.01
C PRO A 80 -10.93 -4.87 7.21
N ALA A 81 -10.97 -5.41 8.43
CA ALA A 81 -11.85 -6.52 8.73
C ALA A 81 -13.31 -6.07 8.71
N ASP A 82 -14.18 -6.84 8.05
CA ASP A 82 -15.62 -6.63 8.14
C ASP A 82 -16.06 -6.76 9.61
N LYS A 83 -16.80 -5.75 10.10
CA LYS A 83 -17.45 -5.83 11.41
C LYS A 83 -18.48 -6.96 11.37
N LYS A 84 -18.10 -8.19 11.75
CA LYS A 84 -19.06 -9.28 11.96
C LYS A 84 -20.07 -8.82 13.00
N SER A 85 -21.30 -8.54 12.57
CA SER A 85 -22.42 -8.27 13.49
C SER A 85 -22.53 -9.47 14.41
N LYS A 86 -22.31 -9.27 15.72
CA LYS A 86 -22.52 -10.31 16.73
C LYS A 86 -24.03 -10.56 16.87
N PHE A 87 -24.61 -11.33 15.95
CA PHE A 87 -25.87 -12.03 16.17
C PHE A 87 -25.56 -13.48 16.57
N LYS A 88 -26.10 -13.90 17.72
CA LYS A 88 -25.95 -15.24 18.31
C LYS A 88 -26.65 -16.30 17.45
N LEU A 89 -26.01 -17.45 17.17
CA LEU A 89 -26.61 -18.81 17.25
C LEU A 89 -25.57 -19.94 17.02
N GLY A 90 -25.47 -20.89 17.98
CA GLY A 90 -25.28 -22.35 17.78
C GLY A 90 -24.07 -22.95 17.02
N ASN A 91 -23.20 -23.64 17.77
CA ASN A 91 -22.47 -24.91 17.51
C ASN A 91 -21.89 -25.30 16.11
N THR A 92 -20.63 -25.78 16.14
CA THR A 92 -20.01 -26.92 15.37
C THR A 92 -18.77 -26.59 14.48
N SER A 93 -17.68 -27.28 14.83
CA SER A 93 -16.39 -27.67 14.19
C SER A 93 -15.90 -27.15 12.81
N THR A 94 -14.56 -26.98 12.78
CA THR A 94 -13.57 -27.20 11.69
C THR A 94 -13.57 -26.30 10.44
N GLY A 95 -12.41 -25.69 10.17
CA GLY A 95 -12.10 -25.09 8.86
C GLY A 95 -10.82 -24.24 8.89
N VAL A 96 -9.72 -24.82 8.39
CA VAL A 96 -8.40 -24.21 8.22
C VAL A 96 -8.50 -22.92 7.37
N GLY A 97 -7.90 -21.83 7.85
CA GLY A 97 -7.81 -20.57 7.10
C GLY A 97 -6.87 -20.71 5.90
N VAL A 98 -7.44 -20.72 4.70
CA VAL A 98 -6.70 -20.69 3.43
C VAL A 98 -6.34 -19.24 3.12
N PHE A 99 -5.04 -18.93 3.16
CA PHE A 99 -4.45 -17.66 2.77
C PHE A 99 -4.58 -17.47 1.25
N GLY A 100 -5.35 -16.46 0.82
CA GLY A 100 -5.47 -16.09 -0.58
C GLY A 100 -4.34 -15.15 -1.00
N SER A 101 -3.28 -15.67 -1.59
CA SER A 101 -2.26 -14.87 -2.27
C SER A 101 -2.83 -14.30 -3.57
N THR A 102 -3.05 -12.99 -3.65
CA THR A 102 -3.35 -12.33 -4.94
C THR A 102 -2.07 -11.68 -5.44
N ILE A 103 -1.42 -12.30 -6.42
CA ILE A 103 -0.36 -11.68 -7.21
C ILE A 103 -1.03 -10.70 -8.17
N THR A 104 -0.90 -9.40 -7.94
CA THR A 104 -1.35 -8.37 -8.89
C THR A 104 -0.20 -7.99 -9.82
N SER A 105 -0.07 -8.69 -10.95
CA SER A 105 0.63 -8.14 -12.11
C SER A 105 -0.29 -7.14 -12.79
N LYS A 106 0.13 -5.87 -12.82
CA LYS A 106 -0.60 -4.73 -13.40
C LYS A 106 -0.84 -4.97 -14.92
N PRO A 107 -2.07 -4.92 -15.45
CA PRO A 107 -2.27 -4.81 -16.89
C PRO A 107 -2.23 -3.32 -17.27
N GLY A 108 -1.18 -2.93 -17.98
CA GLY A 108 -1.16 -1.66 -18.69
C GLY A 108 -2.02 -1.74 -19.95
N ASN A 109 -2.99 -0.81 -20.08
CA ASN A 109 -3.27 -0.11 -21.34
C ASN A 109 -4.11 1.16 -21.05
N PRO A 110 -3.83 2.33 -21.65
CA PRO A 110 -4.73 3.47 -21.59
C PRO A 110 -5.93 3.29 -22.55
N PRO A 111 -7.11 3.86 -22.25
CA PRO A 111 -8.25 3.82 -23.16
C PRO A 111 -8.01 4.73 -24.39
N PRO A 112 -8.38 4.30 -25.61
CA PRO A 112 -8.28 5.12 -26.79
C PRO A 112 -9.39 6.18 -26.82
N GLY A 113 -9.01 7.46 -26.97
CA GLY A 113 -9.81 8.45 -27.68
C GLY A 113 -10.83 9.28 -26.88
N VAL A 114 -10.35 10.15 -25.98
CA VAL A 114 -11.09 11.39 -25.65
C VAL A 114 -10.33 12.56 -26.26
N LYS A 115 -10.82 13.03 -27.42
CA LYS A 115 -10.60 14.40 -27.90
C LYS A 115 -11.77 15.24 -27.40
N MET A 116 -11.49 16.25 -26.57
CA MET A 116 -11.70 17.69 -26.84
C MET A 116 -11.17 18.47 -25.65
#